data_AF-A0A660LI13-F1
#
_entry.id   AF-A0A660LI13-F1
#
_cell.length_a   1.000
_cell.length_b   1.000
_cell.length_c   1.000
_cell.angle_alpha   90.00
_cell.angle_beta   90.00
_cell.angle_gamma   90.00
#
_symmetry.space_group_name_H-M   'P 1'
#
loop_
_entity.id
_entity.type
_entity.pdbx_description
1 polymer ?
#
loop_
_entity_poly.entity_id
_entity_poly.type
_entity_poly.pdbx_seq_one_letter_code
_entity_poly.pdbx_strand_id
1 'polypeptide(L)'
;MPYLTCSSCGLPTYIVSEGACPACGTVLRRTSPPVGPRPAETAADEAVRAKLAMAMRELGADTALLTEVRGGREHIRWQEGAGQYQGRAVPLSDTICDRLLNGQIGPIVADVEAEPALRGVQAGPVRAYIGVPFSTADARAYVLCCLAHEARPDLGDADVRFLQGLVESLRPVL
;
A
#
# COMPACT_ATOMS: atom_id res chain seq x y z
N MET A 1 -3.58 -6.59 24.31
CA MET A 1 -2.92 -6.05 25.52
C MET A 1 -1.42 -5.99 25.25
N PRO A 2 -0.84 -4.83 24.89
CA PRO A 2 0.54 -4.81 24.41
C PRO A 2 1.52 -4.72 25.59
N TYR A 3 2.15 -5.84 25.93
CA TYR A 3 3.37 -5.86 26.74
C TYR A 3 4.56 -5.56 25.83
N LEU A 4 5.56 -4.85 26.35
CA LEU A 4 6.86 -4.69 25.69
C LEU A 4 7.89 -5.57 26.38
N THR A 5 8.70 -6.29 25.60
CA THR A 5 9.81 -7.09 26.12
C THR A 5 11.09 -6.28 25.99
N CYS A 6 11.83 -6.09 27.09
CA CYS A 6 13.10 -5.40 27.05
C CYS A 6 14.11 -6.18 26.19
N SER A 7 14.73 -5.53 25.19
CA SER A 7 15.75 -6.16 24.34
C SER A 7 17.06 -6.46 25.07
N SER A 8 17.30 -5.82 26.21
CA SER A 8 18.51 -6.00 27.01
C SER A 8 18.38 -7.12 28.04
N CYS A 9 17.28 -7.13 28.81
CA CYS A 9 17.12 -8.09 29.92
C CYS A 9 15.92 -9.05 29.77
N GLY A 10 15.13 -8.94 28.71
CA GLY A 10 14.01 -9.85 28.44
C GLY A 10 12.77 -9.66 29.32
N LEU A 11 12.73 -8.66 30.20
CA LEU A 11 11.58 -8.42 31.07
C LEU A 11 10.34 -7.96 30.25
N PRO A 12 9.19 -8.64 30.35
CA PRO A 12 7.92 -8.13 29.84
C PRO A 12 7.35 -7.06 30.79
N THR A 13 7.08 -5.86 30.28
CA THR A 13 6.55 -4.74 31.08
C THR A 13 5.37 -4.06 30.39
N TYR A 14 4.47 -3.48 31.19
CA TYR A 14 3.34 -2.68 30.73
C TYR A 14 3.74 -1.20 30.66
N ILE A 15 3.94 -0.68 29.44
CA ILE A 15 4.27 0.72 29.21
C ILE A 15 3.39 1.23 28.07
N VAL A 16 2.70 2.35 28.30
CA VAL A 16 1.67 2.89 27.39
C VAL A 16 2.29 3.65 26.21
N SER A 17 3.50 4.18 26.36
CA SER A 17 4.14 5.01 25.33
C SER A 17 5.68 4.94 25.34
N GLU A 18 6.36 5.41 26.39
CA GLU A 18 7.83 5.39 26.52
C GLU A 18 8.27 5.28 27.99
N GLY A 19 9.45 4.72 28.27
CA GLY A 19 9.99 4.64 29.63
C GLY A 19 11.29 3.84 29.74
N ALA A 20 11.94 3.92 30.90
CA ALA A 20 13.08 3.05 31.23
C ALA A 20 12.58 1.70 31.75
N CYS A 21 13.26 0.61 31.38
CA CYS A 21 13.00 -0.70 31.94
C CYS A 21 13.20 -0.65 33.47
N PRO A 22 12.21 -1.08 34.28
CA PRO A 22 12.33 -1.01 35.74
C PRO A 22 13.42 -1.96 36.28
N ALA A 23 13.85 -2.97 35.51
CA ALA A 23 14.89 -3.90 35.93
C ALA A 23 16.32 -3.42 35.60
N CYS A 24 16.53 -2.83 34.42
CA CYS A 24 17.88 -2.56 33.92
C CYS A 24 18.10 -1.11 33.43
N GLY A 25 17.09 -0.25 33.51
CA GLY A 25 17.17 1.15 33.09
C GLY A 25 17.28 1.38 31.58
N THR A 26 17.31 0.31 30.78
CA THR A 26 17.38 0.42 29.30
C THR A 26 16.15 1.16 28.79
N VAL A 27 16.36 2.15 27.91
CA VAL A 27 15.28 2.90 27.27
C VAL A 27 14.47 1.95 26.38
N LEU A 28 13.21 1.77 26.72
CA LEU A 28 12.29 0.93 25.96
C LEU A 28 11.66 1.78 24.86
N ARG A 29 12.03 1.49 23.61
CA ARG A 29 11.42 2.08 22.42
C ARG A 29 10.52 1.06 21.76
N ARG A 30 9.33 1.49 21.36
CA ARG A 30 8.41 0.66 20.58
C ARG A 30 9.02 0.40 19.20
N THR A 31 9.18 -0.86 18.82
CA THR A 31 9.60 -1.25 17.45
C THR A 31 8.42 -1.28 16.47
N SER A 32 7.19 -1.22 16.98
CA SER A 32 5.97 -1.11 16.16
C SER A 32 5.27 0.21 16.46
N PRO A 33 4.84 0.98 15.44
CA PRO A 33 4.07 2.20 15.68
C PRO A 33 2.74 1.89 16.39
N PRO A 34 2.22 2.83 17.20
CA PRO A 34 0.93 2.67 17.86
C PRO A 34 -0.19 2.39 16.85
N VAL A 35 -1.03 1.40 17.15
CA VAL A 35 -2.41 1.37 16.64
C VAL A 35 -3.18 2.41 17.46
N GLY A 36 -3.18 3.64 16.96
CA GLY A 36 -3.83 4.81 17.53
C GLY A 36 -4.15 5.81 16.40
N PRO A 37 -4.89 6.91 16.67
CA PRO A 37 -5.21 7.89 15.65
C PRO A 37 -3.92 8.41 14.99
N ARG A 38 -3.97 8.51 13.66
CA ARG A 38 -2.83 8.83 12.80
C ARG A 38 -2.18 10.14 13.28
N PRO A 39 -0.85 10.21 13.48
CA PRO A 39 -0.19 11.50 13.69
C PRO A 39 -0.42 12.39 12.46
N ALA A 40 -0.37 13.70 12.65
CA ALA A 40 -0.52 14.70 11.60
C ALA A 40 0.37 14.37 10.38
N GLU A 41 -0.16 14.62 9.18
CA GLU A 41 0.46 14.29 7.89
C GLU A 41 1.92 14.71 7.88
N THR A 42 2.81 13.73 7.69
CA THR A 42 4.24 13.98 7.57
C THR A 42 4.53 14.53 6.17
N ALA A 43 5.63 15.27 5.99
CA ALA A 43 6.07 15.71 4.66
C ALA A 43 6.22 14.54 3.66
N ALA A 44 6.50 13.33 4.16
CA ALA A 44 6.50 12.11 3.37
C ALA A 44 5.09 11.70 2.90
N ASP A 45 4.07 11.81 3.75
CA ASP A 45 2.67 11.54 3.36
C ASP A 45 2.20 12.51 2.27
N GLU A 46 2.54 13.79 2.38
CA GLU A 46 2.22 14.80 1.36
C GLU A 46 2.91 14.49 0.03
N ALA A 47 4.20 14.13 0.07
CA ALA A 47 4.94 13.71 -1.12
C ALA A 47 4.32 12.50 -1.80
N VAL A 48 3.92 11.47 -1.03
CA VAL A 48 3.22 10.28 -1.57
C VAL A 48 1.90 10.69 -2.22
N ARG A 49 1.06 11.47 -1.55
CA ARG A 49 -0.23 11.94 -2.12
C ARG A 49 -0.03 12.74 -3.40
N ALA A 50 0.98 13.63 -3.45
CA ALA A 50 1.29 14.40 -4.66
C ALA A 50 1.65 13.48 -5.85
N LYS A 51 2.38 12.39 -5.61
CA LYS A 51 2.68 11.39 -6.65
C LYS A 51 1.45 10.60 -7.08
N LEU A 52 0.56 10.23 -6.14
CA LEU A 52 -0.71 9.59 -6.48
C LEU A 52 -1.63 10.52 -7.30
N ALA A 53 -1.70 11.80 -6.94
CA ALA A 53 -2.43 12.81 -7.70
C ALA A 53 -1.86 12.97 -9.12
N MET A 54 -0.53 12.92 -9.26
CA MET A 54 0.11 12.93 -10.58
C MET A 54 -0.25 11.67 -11.38
N ALA A 55 -0.16 10.48 -10.78
CA ALA A 55 -0.54 9.23 -11.43
C ALA A 55 -1.98 9.26 -11.95
N MET A 56 -2.90 9.69 -11.10
CA MET A 56 -4.32 9.78 -11.41
C MET A 56 -4.59 10.74 -12.58
N ARG A 57 -3.98 11.93 -12.56
CA ARG A 57 -4.14 12.94 -13.63
C ARG A 57 -3.59 12.48 -14.97
N GLU A 58 -2.35 11.99 -15.01
CA GLU A 58 -1.68 11.65 -16.27
C GLU A 58 -2.31 10.40 -16.92
N LEU A 59 -2.84 9.48 -16.12
CA LEU A 59 -3.51 8.27 -16.61
C LEU A 59 -5.01 8.44 -16.79
N GLY A 60 -5.60 9.58 -16.40
CA GLY A 60 -7.05 9.78 -16.40
C GLY A 60 -7.80 8.74 -15.57
N ALA A 61 -7.23 8.32 -14.44
CA ALA A 61 -7.82 7.32 -13.55
C ALA A 61 -8.79 7.98 -12.54
N ASP A 62 -9.71 7.21 -11.99
CA ASP A 62 -10.64 7.67 -10.94
C ASP A 62 -10.00 7.64 -9.54
N THR A 63 -9.06 6.72 -9.33
CA THR A 63 -8.43 6.51 -8.02
C THR A 63 -7.01 6.00 -8.21
N ALA A 64 -6.06 6.54 -7.43
CA ALA A 64 -4.71 6.02 -7.32
C ALA A 64 -4.44 5.55 -5.89
N LEU A 65 -3.87 4.37 -5.73
CA LEU A 65 -3.61 3.72 -4.46
C LEU A 65 -2.14 3.35 -4.34
N LEU A 66 -1.60 3.50 -3.12
CA LEU A 66 -0.37 2.86 -2.73
C LEU A 66 -0.68 1.88 -1.59
N THR A 67 -0.49 0.60 -1.86
CA THR A 67 -0.82 -0.49 -0.92
C THR A 67 0.42 -1.21 -0.44
N GLU A 68 0.37 -1.73 0.78
CA GLU A 68 1.43 -2.53 1.42
C GLU A 68 0.91 -3.97 1.60
N VAL A 69 1.66 -4.96 1.11
CA VAL A 69 1.32 -6.37 1.29
C VAL A 69 2.07 -6.93 2.48
N ARG A 70 1.34 -7.39 3.50
CA ARG A 70 1.92 -8.03 4.68
C ARG A 70 0.90 -8.91 5.41
N GLY A 71 1.38 -10.05 5.92
CA GLY A 71 0.56 -10.98 6.70
C GLY A 71 -0.65 -11.51 5.94
N GLY A 72 -0.50 -11.81 4.64
CA GLY A 72 -1.59 -12.31 3.79
C GLY A 72 -2.70 -11.31 3.49
N ARG A 73 -2.44 -10.01 3.70
CA ARG A 73 -3.40 -8.93 3.46
C ARG A 73 -2.78 -7.81 2.67
N GLU A 74 -3.61 -7.15 1.87
CA GLU A 74 -3.30 -5.89 1.20
C GLU A 74 -3.83 -4.73 2.05
N HIS A 75 -2.93 -3.87 2.51
CA HIS A 75 -3.23 -2.71 3.36
C HIS A 75 -3.18 -1.45 2.50
N ILE A 76 -4.28 -0.72 2.40
CA ILE A 76 -4.36 0.49 1.58
C ILE A 76 -3.84 1.65 2.40
N ARG A 77 -2.59 2.06 2.16
CA ARG A 77 -1.86 3.01 3.01
C ARG A 77 -2.17 4.46 2.63
N TRP A 78 -2.18 4.72 1.33
CA TRP A 78 -2.50 6.02 0.73
C TRP A 78 -3.45 5.84 -0.44
N GLN A 79 -4.29 6.85 -0.63
CA GLN A 79 -5.26 6.97 -1.70
C GLN A 79 -5.30 8.42 -2.14
N GLU A 80 -5.51 8.62 -3.44
CA GLU A 80 -5.97 9.86 -4.04
C GLU A 80 -7.16 9.56 -4.98
N GLY A 81 -8.11 10.48 -5.08
CA GLY A 81 -9.31 10.30 -5.92
C GLY A 81 -10.51 9.67 -5.22
N ALA A 82 -11.42 9.10 -6.01
CA ALA A 82 -12.73 8.64 -5.58
C ALA A 82 -12.70 7.46 -4.59
N GLY A 83 -13.82 7.27 -3.87
CA GLY A 83 -14.01 6.16 -2.95
C GLY A 83 -13.40 6.37 -1.55
N GLN A 84 -13.53 5.36 -0.70
CA GLN A 84 -13.00 5.35 0.67
C GLN A 84 -12.30 4.02 0.93
N TYR A 85 -11.08 3.93 0.43
CA TYR A 85 -10.23 2.75 0.52
C TYR A 85 -9.13 2.89 1.58
N GLN A 86 -8.64 4.11 1.81
CA GLN A 86 -7.53 4.36 2.73
C GLN A 86 -7.80 3.80 4.14
N GLY A 87 -6.82 3.06 4.67
CA GLY A 87 -6.89 2.40 5.98
C GLY A 87 -7.55 1.01 5.96
N ARG A 88 -8.17 0.58 4.85
CA ARG A 88 -8.71 -0.77 4.73
C ARG A 88 -7.59 -1.80 4.60
N ALA A 89 -7.84 -2.99 5.13
CA ALA A 89 -7.00 -4.16 4.94
C ALA A 89 -7.86 -5.34 4.51
N VAL A 90 -7.64 -5.86 3.31
CA VAL A 90 -8.42 -6.96 2.72
C VAL A 90 -7.56 -8.21 2.58
N PRO A 91 -8.13 -9.42 2.60
CA PRO A 91 -7.39 -10.64 2.28
C PRO A 91 -6.72 -10.50 0.92
N LEU A 92 -5.41 -10.80 0.82
CA LEU A 92 -4.66 -10.62 -0.42
C LEU A 92 -5.26 -11.45 -1.55
N SER A 93 -5.68 -12.69 -1.27
CA SER A 93 -6.32 -13.61 -2.22
C SER A 93 -7.52 -13.04 -2.99
N ASP A 94 -8.14 -12.01 -2.43
CA ASP A 94 -9.38 -11.40 -2.92
C ASP A 94 -9.12 -10.16 -3.78
N THR A 95 -7.85 -9.82 -4.05
CA THR A 95 -7.49 -8.57 -4.73
C THR A 95 -6.88 -8.78 -6.12
N ILE A 96 -7.00 -7.75 -6.96
CA ILE A 96 -6.34 -7.69 -8.27
C ILE A 96 -4.80 -7.72 -8.09
N CYS A 97 -4.29 -7.09 -7.03
CA CYS A 97 -2.86 -7.03 -6.74
C CYS A 97 -2.25 -8.41 -6.46
N ASP A 98 -3.00 -9.35 -5.88
CA ASP A 98 -2.54 -10.75 -5.77
C ASP A 98 -2.31 -11.39 -7.13
N ARG A 99 -3.23 -11.20 -8.07
CA ARG A 99 -3.08 -11.73 -9.43
C ARG A 99 -1.88 -11.11 -10.14
N LEU A 100 -1.65 -9.81 -9.94
CA LEU A 100 -0.46 -9.13 -10.46
C LEU A 100 0.83 -9.70 -9.84
N LEU A 101 0.88 -9.79 -8.51
CA LEU A 101 2.06 -10.26 -7.78
C LEU A 101 2.41 -11.72 -8.07
N ASN A 102 1.40 -12.55 -8.32
CA ASN A 102 1.58 -13.95 -8.70
C ASN A 102 1.78 -14.15 -10.22
N GLY A 103 1.84 -13.07 -11.01
CA GLY A 103 2.05 -13.11 -12.46
C GLY A 103 0.89 -13.71 -13.26
N GLN A 104 -0.31 -13.76 -12.68
CA GLN A 104 -1.53 -14.25 -13.34
C GLN A 104 -2.14 -13.21 -14.28
N ILE A 105 -1.83 -11.93 -14.04
CA ILE A 105 -2.12 -10.82 -14.95
C ILE A 105 -0.84 -10.01 -15.20
N GLY A 106 -0.82 -9.29 -16.31
CA GLY A 106 0.18 -8.26 -16.58
C GLY A 106 -0.06 -6.97 -15.77
N PRO A 107 0.76 -5.94 -15.99
CA PRO A 107 0.63 -4.66 -15.30
C PRO A 107 -0.61 -3.86 -15.72
N ILE A 108 -1.26 -4.20 -16.83
CA ILE A 108 -2.48 -3.55 -17.33
C ILE A 108 -3.58 -4.59 -17.45
N VAL A 109 -4.77 -4.22 -16.98
CA VAL A 109 -6.05 -4.86 -17.30
C VAL A 109 -6.98 -3.78 -17.84
N ALA A 110 -7.14 -3.74 -19.17
CA ALA A 110 -7.92 -2.73 -19.85
C ALA A 110 -9.44 -2.86 -19.58
N ASP A 111 -9.92 -4.09 -19.36
CA ASP A 111 -11.29 -4.36 -18.93
C ASP A 111 -11.33 -5.54 -17.95
N VAL A 112 -11.67 -5.28 -16.69
CA VAL A 112 -11.74 -6.26 -15.60
C VAL A 112 -12.78 -7.34 -15.89
N GLU A 113 -13.89 -7.00 -16.55
CA GLU A 113 -14.91 -8.01 -16.88
C GLU A 113 -14.47 -8.96 -17.99
N ALA A 114 -13.59 -8.49 -18.87
CA ALA A 114 -13.05 -9.29 -19.97
C ALA A 114 -11.89 -10.18 -19.53
N GLU A 115 -11.28 -9.93 -18.37
CA GLU A 115 -10.08 -10.62 -17.88
C GLU A 115 -10.43 -11.93 -17.13
N PRO A 116 -10.14 -13.11 -17.71
CA PRO A 116 -10.50 -14.38 -17.07
C PRO A 116 -9.80 -14.62 -15.73
N ALA A 117 -8.58 -14.11 -15.53
CA ALA A 117 -7.83 -14.28 -14.29
C ALA A 117 -8.44 -13.52 -13.09
N LEU A 118 -9.34 -12.57 -13.37
CA LEU A 118 -10.04 -11.78 -12.36
C LEU A 118 -11.46 -12.29 -12.04
N ARG A 119 -11.90 -13.39 -12.66
CA ARG A 119 -13.19 -13.99 -12.31
C ARG A 119 -13.24 -14.37 -10.82
N GLY A 120 -14.26 -13.88 -10.13
CA GLY A 120 -14.47 -14.10 -8.69
C GLY A 120 -13.73 -13.12 -7.76
N VAL A 121 -12.83 -12.29 -8.29
CA VAL A 121 -12.20 -11.19 -7.53
C VAL A 121 -13.25 -10.12 -7.27
N GLN A 122 -13.38 -9.69 -6.01
CA GLN A 122 -14.35 -8.66 -5.62
C GLN A 122 -13.75 -7.27 -5.89
N ALA A 123 -13.74 -6.87 -7.16
CA ALA A 123 -13.14 -5.61 -7.62
C ALA A 123 -14.04 -4.37 -7.39
N GLY A 124 -15.30 -4.55 -6.96
CA GLY A 124 -16.24 -3.44 -6.83
C GLY A 124 -16.57 -2.81 -8.19
N PRO A 125 -16.68 -1.48 -8.30
CA PRO A 125 -17.03 -0.80 -9.56
C PRO A 125 -15.84 -0.65 -10.54
N VAL A 126 -14.70 -1.26 -10.25
CA VAL A 126 -13.49 -1.12 -11.08
C VAL A 126 -13.67 -1.83 -12.42
N ARG A 127 -13.46 -1.10 -13.50
CA ARG A 127 -13.50 -1.59 -14.89
C ARG A 127 -12.14 -1.65 -15.55
N ALA A 128 -11.16 -0.83 -15.14
CA ALA A 128 -9.79 -0.96 -15.59
C ALA A 128 -8.79 -0.81 -14.44
N TYR A 129 -7.65 -1.45 -14.60
CA TYR A 129 -6.57 -1.48 -13.62
C TYR A 129 -5.22 -1.33 -14.32
N ILE A 130 -4.35 -0.54 -13.71
CA ILE A 130 -2.93 -0.55 -14.03
C ILE A 130 -2.12 -0.52 -12.74
N GLY A 131 -1.10 -1.37 -12.62
CA GLY A 131 -0.35 -1.51 -11.38
C GLY A 131 1.09 -1.96 -11.58
N VAL A 132 1.96 -1.48 -10.68
CA VAL A 132 3.38 -1.82 -10.65
C VAL A 132 3.78 -2.20 -9.22
N PRO A 133 4.29 -3.42 -9.00
CA PRO A 133 4.79 -3.84 -7.71
C PRO A 133 6.22 -3.33 -7.49
N PHE A 134 6.60 -3.09 -6.24
CA PHE A 134 7.98 -2.78 -5.87
C PHE A 134 8.29 -3.19 -4.44
N SER A 135 9.58 -3.39 -4.16
CA SER A 135 10.08 -3.68 -2.82
C SER A 135 10.94 -2.54 -2.31
N THR A 136 10.79 -2.19 -1.03
CA THR A 136 11.67 -1.23 -0.34
C THR A 136 12.85 -1.95 0.34
N ALA A 137 13.80 -1.19 0.89
CA ALA A 137 15.00 -1.73 1.55
C ALA A 137 14.67 -2.71 2.70
N ASP A 138 13.52 -2.55 3.34
CA ASP A 138 13.06 -3.42 4.44
C ASP A 138 12.31 -4.68 3.94
N ALA A 139 12.48 -5.06 2.68
CA ALA A 139 11.79 -6.19 2.04
C ALA A 139 10.25 -6.11 2.09
N ARG A 140 9.69 -4.91 2.26
CA ARG A 140 8.25 -4.68 2.20
C ARG A 140 7.81 -4.58 0.75
N ALA A 141 6.79 -5.35 0.38
CA ALA A 141 6.18 -5.30 -0.93
C ALA A 141 5.08 -4.23 -0.95
N TYR A 142 5.20 -3.29 -1.87
CA TYR A 142 4.21 -2.28 -2.17
C TYR A 142 3.69 -2.45 -3.59
N VAL A 143 2.47 -2.00 -3.82
CA VAL A 143 1.90 -1.89 -5.17
C VAL A 143 1.37 -0.47 -5.34
N LEU A 144 1.88 0.23 -6.36
CA LEU A 144 1.27 1.44 -6.86
C LEU A 144 0.29 1.05 -7.96
N CYS A 145 -0.99 1.37 -7.79
CA CYS A 145 -2.00 1.06 -8.80
C CYS A 145 -2.99 2.20 -9.00
N CYS A 146 -3.55 2.26 -10.21
CA CYS A 146 -4.61 3.17 -10.60
C CYS A 146 -5.82 2.38 -11.08
N LEU A 147 -7.01 2.85 -10.70
CA LEU A 147 -8.30 2.23 -10.95
C LEU A 147 -9.17 3.19 -11.76
N ALA A 148 -9.91 2.65 -12.73
CA ALA A 148 -10.94 3.40 -13.44
C ALA A 148 -12.28 2.67 -13.41
N HIS A 149 -13.38 3.44 -13.41
CA HIS A 149 -14.77 2.95 -13.49
C HIS A 149 -15.22 2.67 -14.93
N GLU A 150 -14.39 2.99 -15.92
CA GLU A 150 -14.59 2.68 -17.32
C GLU A 150 -13.48 1.76 -17.85
N ALA A 151 -13.77 1.01 -18.92
CA ALA A 151 -12.75 0.24 -19.62
C ALA A 151 -11.77 1.20 -20.31
N ARG A 152 -10.49 0.83 -20.33
CA ARG A 152 -9.38 1.68 -20.80
C ARG A 152 -8.51 0.96 -21.84
N PRO A 153 -9.02 0.76 -23.07
CA PRO A 153 -8.24 0.12 -24.15
C PRO A 153 -7.08 0.98 -24.66
N ASP A 154 -7.02 2.25 -24.24
CA ASP A 154 -5.97 3.21 -24.56
C ASP A 154 -4.70 3.05 -23.72
N LEU A 155 -4.76 2.34 -22.57
CA LEU A 155 -3.60 2.09 -21.72
C LEU A 155 -2.56 1.20 -22.42
N GLY A 156 -1.29 1.52 -22.28
CA GLY A 156 -0.19 0.76 -22.88
C GLY A 156 1.14 0.89 -22.15
N ASP A 157 2.21 0.40 -22.78
CA ASP A 157 3.54 0.29 -22.16
C ASP A 157 4.13 1.62 -21.70
N ALA A 158 3.72 2.74 -22.31
CA ALA A 158 4.17 4.07 -21.89
C ALA A 158 3.64 4.42 -20.49
N ASP A 159 2.39 4.06 -20.20
CA ASP A 159 1.73 4.27 -18.90
C ASP A 159 2.38 3.42 -17.82
N VAL A 160 2.74 2.18 -18.15
CA VAL A 160 3.48 1.29 -17.25
C VAL A 160 4.84 1.88 -16.91
N ARG A 161 5.59 2.35 -17.92
CA ARG A 161 6.90 2.99 -17.74
C ARG A 161 6.80 4.26 -16.90
N PHE A 162 5.73 5.03 -17.08
CA PHE A 162 5.45 6.20 -16.26
C PHE A 162 5.22 5.82 -14.78
N LEU A 163 4.39 4.82 -14.50
CA LEU A 163 4.19 4.33 -13.13
C LEU A 163 5.45 3.74 -12.52
N GLN A 164 6.28 3.04 -13.30
CA GLN A 164 7.58 2.55 -12.84
C GLN A 164 8.50 3.72 -12.43
N GLY A 165 8.55 4.80 -13.21
CA GLY A 165 9.29 6.00 -12.82
C GLY A 165 8.77 6.64 -11.53
N LEU A 166 7.45 6.64 -11.34
CA LEU A 166 6.81 7.09 -10.11
C LEU A 166 7.21 6.25 -8.90
N VAL A 167 7.19 4.92 -9.04
CA VAL A 167 7.65 3.97 -8.03
C VAL A 167 9.10 4.27 -7.62
N GLU A 168 10.00 4.47 -8.59
CA GLU A 168 11.40 4.80 -8.28
C GLU A 168 11.52 6.13 -7.50
N SER A 169 10.70 7.12 -7.83
CA SER A 169 10.65 8.39 -7.10
C SER A 169 10.06 8.28 -5.68
N LEU A 170 9.30 7.21 -5.39
CA LEU A 170 8.69 6.96 -4.09
C LEU A 170 9.60 6.18 -3.13
N ARG A 171 10.62 5.46 -3.64
CA ARG A 171 11.54 4.68 -2.80
C ARG A 171 12.19 5.46 -1.65
N PRO A 172 12.61 6.73 -1.81
CA PRO A 172 13.27 7.48 -0.73
C PRO A 172 12.33 7.95 0.38
N VAL A 173 11.00 7.88 0.17
CA VAL A 173 10.00 8.42 1.11
C VAL A 173 9.19 7.34 1.85
N LEU A 174 9.47 6.06 1.59
CA LEU A 174 8.78 4.89 2.17
C LEU A 174 9.73 4.04 3.02
#